data_AF-A0A3A8TKW4-F1
#
_entry.id   AF-A0A3A8TKW4-F1
#
_cell.length_a   1.000
_cell.length_b   1.000
_cell.length_c   1.000
_cell.angle_alpha   90.00
_cell.angle_beta   90.00
_cell.angle_gamma   90.00
#
_symmetry.space_group_name_H-M   'P 1'
#
loop_
_entity.id
_entity.type
_entity.pdbx_description
1 polymer ?
#
loop_
_entity_poly.entity_id
_entity_poly.type
_entity_poly.pdbx_seq_one_letter_code
_entity_poly.pdbx_strand_id
1 'polypeptide(L)'
;MSHPPKEDTCGAAVGDRVQARWSTAITLTNGTVDEVYGKLAHIQFDDRDVDWAVCADLKPLAESEGDEGGDTGSGVSAAVTKCKRACNSNCKGVRNKSKCVGECRRSCG
;
A
#
# COMPACT_ATOMS: atom_id res chain seq x y z
N MET A 1 -19.54 -22.32 -23.52
CA MET A 1 -19.24 -21.97 -22.12
C MET A 1 -19.04 -20.46 -22.10
N SER A 2 -20.07 -19.71 -21.73
CA SER A 2 -20.00 -18.25 -21.66
C SER A 2 -19.11 -17.88 -20.48
N HIS A 3 -17.94 -17.30 -20.75
CA HIS A 3 -17.11 -16.71 -19.69
C HIS A 3 -17.92 -15.55 -19.10
N PRO A 4 -18.10 -15.47 -17.77
CA PRO A 4 -18.73 -14.32 -17.16
C PRO A 4 -17.92 -13.06 -17.53
N PRO A 5 -18.60 -11.91 -17.74
CA PRO A 5 -17.91 -10.68 -18.11
C PRO A 5 -16.89 -10.32 -17.00
N LYS A 6 -15.70 -9.85 -17.38
CA LYS A 6 -14.57 -9.52 -16.49
C LYS A 6 -14.90 -8.51 -15.36
N GLU A 7 -16.07 -7.93 -15.42
CA GLU A 7 -16.63 -6.96 -14.47
C GLU A 7 -17.37 -7.66 -13.30
N ASP A 8 -17.52 -8.99 -13.36
CA ASP A 8 -18.07 -9.83 -12.30
C ASP A 8 -17.03 -10.63 -11.50
N THR A 9 -15.73 -10.35 -11.71
CA THR A 9 -14.65 -11.06 -11.03
C THR A 9 -13.99 -10.21 -9.96
N CYS A 10 -13.70 -10.82 -8.82
CA CYS A 10 -12.91 -10.27 -7.75
C CYS A 10 -11.53 -9.83 -8.26
N GLY A 11 -11.07 -8.66 -7.82
CA GLY A 11 -9.70 -8.20 -8.10
C GLY A 11 -8.65 -8.86 -7.19
N ALA A 12 -9.07 -9.52 -6.11
CA ALA A 12 -8.19 -10.27 -5.22
C ALA A 12 -8.06 -11.73 -5.68
N ALA A 13 -6.89 -12.30 -5.46
CA ALA A 13 -6.56 -13.69 -5.73
C ALA A 13 -6.38 -14.49 -4.43
N VAL A 14 -6.54 -15.81 -4.51
CA VAL A 14 -6.21 -16.71 -3.40
C VAL A 14 -4.74 -16.55 -3.03
N GLY A 15 -4.47 -16.31 -1.74
CA GLY A 15 -3.16 -16.00 -1.18
C GLY A 15 -2.97 -14.51 -0.88
N ASP A 16 -3.76 -13.61 -1.47
CA ASP A 16 -3.62 -12.18 -1.24
C ASP A 16 -3.87 -11.82 0.22
N ARG A 17 -3.00 -10.97 0.77
CA ARG A 17 -3.22 -10.34 2.06
C ARG A 17 -4.15 -9.15 1.91
N VAL A 18 -5.20 -9.15 2.71
CA VAL A 18 -6.25 -8.13 2.67
C VAL A 18 -6.65 -7.68 4.06
N GLN A 19 -7.24 -6.50 4.11
CA GLN A 19 -8.02 -5.97 5.20
C GLN A 19 -9.48 -6.01 4.79
N ALA A 20 -10.32 -6.63 5.61
CA ALA A 20 -11.75 -6.68 5.37
C ALA A 20 -12.52 -6.37 6.65
N ARG A 21 -13.74 -5.88 6.46
CA ARG A 21 -14.66 -5.69 7.58
C ARG A 21 -15.44 -6.98 7.77
N TRP A 22 -15.33 -7.58 8.94
CA TRP A 22 -16.28 -8.60 9.36
C TRP A 22 -17.68 -7.96 9.46
N SER A 23 -18.72 -8.66 9.00
CA SER A 23 -20.14 -8.31 9.15
C SER A 23 -20.55 -7.70 10.50
N THR A 24 -19.95 -8.11 11.64
CA THR A 24 -20.25 -7.52 12.97
C THR A 24 -19.21 -6.54 13.49
N ALA A 25 -18.04 -6.45 12.85
CA ALA A 25 -16.95 -5.60 13.30
C ALA A 25 -17.06 -4.18 12.71
N ILE A 26 -16.67 -3.19 13.52
CA ILE A 26 -16.54 -1.79 13.06
C ILE A 26 -15.17 -1.57 12.40
N THR A 27 -14.17 -2.33 12.81
CA THR A 27 -12.78 -2.23 12.36
C THR A 27 -12.49 -3.19 11.21
N LEU A 28 -11.50 -2.83 10.38
CA LEU A 28 -10.93 -3.74 9.40
C LEU A 28 -9.95 -4.68 10.08
N THR A 29 -10.08 -5.96 9.80
CA THR A 29 -9.21 -7.01 10.31
C THR A 29 -8.38 -7.58 9.15
N ASN A 30 -7.12 -7.90 9.43
CA ASN A 30 -6.24 -8.49 8.45
C ASN A 30 -6.59 -9.97 8.25
N GLY A 31 -6.50 -10.42 7.01
CA GLY A 31 -6.69 -11.82 6.66
C GLY A 31 -6.07 -12.17 5.30
N THR A 32 -6.17 -13.44 4.95
CA THR A 32 -5.73 -13.99 3.67
C THR A 32 -6.95 -14.47 2.91
N VAL A 33 -7.02 -14.15 1.62
CA VAL A 33 -8.02 -14.73 0.74
C VAL A 33 -7.68 -16.20 0.50
N ASP A 34 -8.58 -17.12 0.85
CA ASP A 34 -8.40 -18.56 0.63
C ASP A 34 -9.33 -19.11 -0.46
N GLU A 35 -10.43 -18.43 -0.77
CA GLU A 35 -11.34 -18.75 -1.87
C GLU A 35 -11.93 -17.49 -2.54
N VAL A 36 -12.23 -17.58 -3.84
CA VAL A 36 -12.88 -16.50 -4.61
C VAL A 36 -14.04 -17.06 -5.42
N TYR A 37 -15.21 -16.42 -5.32
CA TYR A 37 -16.41 -16.76 -6.08
C TYR A 37 -17.07 -15.52 -6.67
N GLY A 38 -16.87 -15.28 -7.97
CA GLY A 38 -17.39 -14.08 -8.64
C GLY A 38 -16.86 -12.81 -7.97
N LYS A 39 -17.75 -12.02 -7.35
CA LYS A 39 -17.43 -10.77 -6.63
C LYS A 39 -17.17 -10.94 -5.13
N LEU A 40 -17.18 -12.18 -4.64
CA LEU A 40 -16.97 -12.48 -3.23
C LEU A 40 -15.62 -13.15 -3.03
N ALA A 41 -14.94 -12.80 -1.95
CA ALA A 41 -13.75 -13.48 -1.46
C ALA A 41 -14.06 -14.05 -0.08
N HIS A 42 -13.69 -15.31 0.14
CA HIS A 42 -13.61 -15.89 1.46
C HIS A 42 -12.26 -15.51 2.07
N ILE A 43 -12.28 -15.09 3.33
CA ILE A 43 -11.12 -14.57 4.01
C ILE A 43 -10.93 -15.35 5.29
N GLN A 44 -9.74 -15.92 5.45
CA GLN A 44 -9.25 -16.41 6.71
C GLN A 44 -8.55 -15.27 7.45
N PHE A 45 -9.19 -14.75 8.50
CA PHE A 45 -8.62 -13.71 9.36
C PHE A 45 -7.52 -14.27 10.26
N ASP A 46 -6.61 -13.39 10.68
CA ASP A 46 -5.44 -13.75 11.51
C ASP A 46 -5.84 -14.24 12.92
N ASP A 47 -7.05 -13.92 13.39
CA ASP A 47 -7.62 -14.40 14.66
C ASP A 47 -8.25 -15.80 14.56
N ARG A 48 -8.18 -16.41 13.36
CA ARG A 48 -8.74 -17.72 12.98
C ARG A 48 -10.24 -17.72 12.66
N ASP A 49 -10.89 -16.57 12.64
CA ASP A 49 -12.24 -16.47 12.11
C ASP A 49 -12.25 -16.41 10.57
N VAL A 50 -13.41 -16.69 9.98
CA VAL A 50 -13.63 -16.64 8.54
C VAL A 50 -14.89 -15.86 8.21
N ASP A 51 -14.87 -15.10 7.12
CA ASP A 51 -16.08 -14.44 6.59
C ASP A 51 -15.98 -14.28 5.07
N TRP A 52 -17.14 -14.10 4.43
CA TRP A 52 -17.23 -13.72 3.02
C TRP A 52 -17.36 -12.20 2.91
N ALA A 53 -16.52 -11.59 2.09
CA ALA A 53 -16.56 -10.16 1.83
C ALA A 53 -16.68 -9.85 0.34
N VAL A 54 -17.31 -8.73 0.03
CA VAL A 54 -17.37 -8.21 -1.34
C VAL A 54 -15.99 -7.68 -1.71
N CYS A 55 -15.49 -8.07 -2.87
CA CYS A 55 -14.13 -7.72 -3.29
C CYS A 55 -13.89 -6.21 -3.41
N ALA A 56 -14.94 -5.42 -3.66
CA ALA A 56 -14.88 -3.97 -3.68
C ALA A 56 -14.61 -3.34 -2.29
N ASP A 57 -14.88 -4.08 -1.21
CA ASP A 57 -14.68 -3.63 0.17
C ASP A 57 -13.33 -4.09 0.75
N LEU A 58 -12.60 -4.94 0.03
CA LEU A 58 -11.27 -5.40 0.43
C LEU A 58 -10.26 -4.28 0.25
N LYS A 59 -9.42 -4.09 1.26
CA LYS A 59 -8.22 -3.27 1.15
C LYS A 59 -7.02 -4.18 1.00
N PRO A 60 -6.26 -4.11 -0.10
CA PRO A 60 -5.00 -4.83 -0.19
C PRO A 60 -4.12 -4.47 1.00
N LEU A 61 -3.70 -5.48 1.76
CA LEU A 61 -2.60 -5.29 2.70
C LEU A 61 -1.36 -5.27 1.81
N ALA A 62 -0.78 -4.09 1.60
CA ALA A 62 0.52 -4.02 0.96
C ALA A 62 1.51 -4.80 1.83
N GLU A 63 1.75 -6.05 1.47
CA GLU A 63 2.94 -6.75 1.91
C GLU A 63 4.11 -5.91 1.41
N SER A 64 4.97 -5.52 2.33
CA SER A 64 6.13 -4.73 2.01
C SER A 64 7.09 -5.58 1.19
N GLU A 65 6.88 -5.65 -0.12
CA GLU A 65 7.94 -5.94 -1.08
C GLU A 65 8.01 -4.77 -2.08
N GLY A 66 9.21 -4.20 -2.21
CA GLY A 66 9.44 -2.89 -2.80
C GLY A 66 9.18 -2.80 -4.31
N ASP A 67 9.11 -1.54 -4.76
CA ASP A 67 9.03 -1.06 -6.16
C ASP A 67 7.76 -1.52 -6.91
N GLU A 68 6.82 -0.67 -7.29
CA GLU A 68 6.99 0.58 -8.03
C GLU A 68 5.92 1.64 -7.66
N GLY A 69 6.39 2.84 -7.29
CA GLY A 69 6.04 4.04 -8.04
C GLY A 69 4.61 4.60 -8.01
N GLY A 70 3.97 4.70 -6.84
CA GLY A 70 2.80 5.58 -6.66
C GLY A 70 3.19 7.04 -6.38
N ASP A 71 3.74 7.75 -7.36
CA ASP A 71 3.97 9.22 -7.29
C ASP A 71 2.80 9.97 -7.93
N THR A 72 1.76 10.21 -7.13
CA THR A 72 0.76 11.23 -7.45
C THR A 72 1.16 12.50 -6.70
N GLY A 73 2.00 13.34 -7.33
CA GLY A 73 2.41 14.58 -6.67
C GLY A 73 3.35 15.51 -7.43
N SER A 74 2.82 16.21 -8.44
CA SER A 74 3.28 17.55 -8.86
C SER A 74 4.80 17.77 -9.02
N GLY A 75 5.30 17.57 -10.24
CA GLY A 75 6.14 18.57 -10.92
C GLY A 75 7.50 18.93 -10.31
N VAL A 76 8.05 18.16 -9.37
CA VAL A 76 9.46 18.26 -8.96
C VAL A 76 10.15 16.98 -9.37
N SER A 77 11.07 17.06 -10.32
CA SER A 77 11.75 15.89 -10.90
C SER A 77 12.22 14.93 -9.79
N ALA A 78 12.07 13.62 -9.99
CA ALA A 78 12.49 12.60 -9.03
C ALA A 78 13.93 12.79 -8.51
N ALA A 79 14.80 13.41 -9.32
CA ALA A 79 16.14 13.86 -8.95
C ALA A 79 16.17 14.87 -7.78
N VAL A 80 15.25 15.85 -7.75
CA VAL A 80 15.11 16.86 -6.69
C VAL A 80 14.70 16.19 -5.38
N THR A 81 13.75 15.26 -5.43
CA THR A 81 13.30 14.49 -4.25
C THR A 81 14.44 13.63 -3.70
N LYS A 82 15.19 12.94 -4.57
CA LYS A 82 16.37 12.15 -4.18
C LYS A 82 17.45 13.02 -3.54
N CYS A 83 17.72 14.19 -4.12
CA CYS A 83 18.67 15.17 -3.58
C CYS A 83 18.26 15.67 -2.18
N LYS A 84 17.00 16.09 -2.00
CA LYS A 84 16.48 16.58 -0.71
C LYS A 84 16.52 15.52 0.40
N ARG A 85 16.37 14.23 0.05
CA ARG A 85 16.50 13.10 1.00
C ARG A 85 17.95 12.85 1.41
N ALA A 86 18.91 12.98 0.49
CA ALA A 86 20.34 12.77 0.75
C ALA A 86 20.98 13.84 1.67
N CYS A 87 20.36 15.02 1.82
CA CYS A 87 20.90 16.09 2.64
C CYS A 87 21.04 15.74 4.14
N ASN A 88 20.15 14.93 4.70
CA ASN A 88 20.19 14.58 6.13
C ASN A 88 21.41 13.71 6.49
N SER A 89 21.80 12.81 5.58
CA SER A 89 22.99 11.97 5.74
C SER A 89 24.27 12.75 5.42
N ASN A 90 24.25 13.62 4.40
CA ASN A 90 25.40 14.44 4.03
C ASN A 90 25.79 15.46 5.12
N CYS A 91 24.82 15.92 5.90
CA CYS A 91 25.02 16.84 7.03
C CYS A 91 25.26 16.13 8.37
N LYS A 92 25.66 14.85 8.38
CA LYS A 92 25.97 14.14 9.63
C LYS A 92 27.30 14.65 10.20
N GLY A 93 27.33 14.98 11.49
CA GLY A 93 28.55 15.41 12.20
C GLY A 93 28.86 16.91 12.11
N VAL A 94 28.07 17.68 11.36
CA VAL A 94 28.22 19.14 11.33
C VAL A 94 27.66 19.77 12.60
N ARG A 95 28.31 20.83 13.07
CA ARG A 95 27.98 21.52 14.33
C ARG A 95 26.58 22.16 14.33
N ASN A 96 26.05 22.52 13.16
CA ASN A 96 24.67 23.02 12.99
C ASN A 96 23.97 22.28 11.85
N LYS A 97 23.41 21.11 12.18
CA LYS A 97 22.79 20.20 11.22
C LYS A 97 21.60 20.83 10.50
N SER A 98 20.75 21.57 11.21
CA SER A 98 19.56 22.21 10.65
C SER A 98 19.92 23.23 9.57
N LYS A 99 20.96 24.04 9.80
CA LYS A 99 21.45 25.00 8.79
C LYS A 99 21.99 24.29 7.55
N CYS A 100 22.83 23.27 7.74
CA CYS A 100 23.40 22.47 6.65
C CYS A 100 22.31 21.80 5.80
N VAL A 101 21.33 21.15 6.43
CA VAL A 101 20.22 20.48 5.72
C VAL A 101 19.37 21.50 4.97
N GLY A 102 19.11 22.67 5.56
CA GLY A 102 18.36 23.74 4.92
C GLY A 102 19.07 24.37 3.71
N GLU A 103 20.39 24.53 3.76
CA GLU A 103 21.21 24.98 2.61
C GLU A 103 21.25 23.91 1.52
N CYS A 104 21.55 22.66 1.88
CA CYS A 104 21.60 21.53 0.94
C CYS A 104 20.27 21.33 0.20
N ARG A 105 19.12 21.39 0.90
CA ARG A 105 17.80 21.24 0.28
C ARG A 105 17.45 22.38 -0.69
N ARG A 106 17.95 23.60 -0.43
CA ARG A 106 17.77 24.75 -1.32
C ARG A 106 18.61 24.63 -2.59
N SER A 107 19.76 23.97 -2.54
CA SER A 107 20.59 23.68 -3.72
C SER A 107 20.01 22.61 -4.64
N CYS A 108 19.01 21.84 -4.19
CA CYS A 108 18.41 20.75 -4.95
C CYS A 108 17.33 21.18 -5.97
N GLY A 109 16.87 22.45 -5.93
CA GLY A 109 15.77 22.95 -6.78
C GLY A 109 14.67 23.64 -5.98
#